data_AF-A0A5M3PY82-F1
#
_entry.id   AF-A0A5M3PY82-F1
#
_cell.length_a   1.000
_cell.length_b   1.000
_cell.length_c   1.000
_cell.angle_alpha   90.00
_cell.angle_beta   90.00
_cell.angle_gamma   90.00
#
_symmetry.space_group_name_H-M   'P 1'
#
loop_
_entity.id
_entity.type
_entity.pdbx_description
1 polymer ?
#
loop_
_entity_poly.entity_id
_entity_poly.type
_entity_poly.pdbx_seq_one_letter_code
_entity_poly.pdbx_strand_id
1 'polypeptide(L)'
;MRSVHRIRLTFTLLGALALSGCLDEDGGSGDDTSTGQVNFNGFNGLSYQTASQSGTTNADGEFRYYPGETLTFRVGDLPLVSNVPARQYVTLLEFFETTRTELQSPMVDDEGLSTHTLTEQQVLENTTLMNISRFLMLLNWHQNVAEGEGIDIRSRVIAQLNAALPELTAPVDFGVSESEFTATNPLSPANQLLAAICFYPEDDELCEDPPTQEEIDNAPPRPENDEDRDPDIEYSEDLQAKKDRIEGAARTMEDIDTEDAQTYLTRELKAISTTVANRYFLDEDVASHPSTDTALKQVSVRRIGGGLSLAELEAISTRPQDVQINSADWQSGEVEYFVAGPSGGESELLLSFRPEDTYRWVRKQLRVIIR
;
A
#
# COMPACT_ATOMS: atom_id res chain seq x y z
N MET A 1 -6.71 79.89 44.47
CA MET A 1 -6.77 81.23 43.85
C MET A 1 -6.27 81.13 42.41
N ARG A 2 -7.08 81.59 41.44
CA ARG A 2 -6.77 81.86 40.00
C ARG A 2 -6.50 80.60 39.15
N SER A 3 -7.46 80.09 38.34
CA SER A 3 -7.93 80.57 37.01
C SER A 3 -6.74 80.71 36.04
N VAL A 4 -6.71 80.11 34.84
CA VAL A 4 -7.46 80.52 33.63
C VAL A 4 -7.53 79.39 32.57
N HIS A 5 -8.69 79.36 31.88
CA HIS A 5 -9.11 78.63 30.68
C HIS A 5 -8.21 78.69 29.42
N ARG A 6 -8.35 77.69 28.53
CA ARG A 6 -8.57 77.79 27.05
C ARG A 6 -8.68 76.39 26.44
N ILE A 7 -9.87 75.88 26.13
CA ILE A 7 -10.54 75.89 24.81
C ILE A 7 -9.66 75.36 23.67
N ARG A 8 -9.98 74.14 23.20
CA ARG A 8 -10.00 73.78 21.77
C ARG A 8 -11.22 72.90 21.48
N LEU A 9 -12.14 73.47 20.70
CA LEU A 9 -13.12 72.74 19.89
C LEU A 9 -12.37 71.87 18.87
N THR A 10 -12.77 70.61 18.70
CA THR A 10 -12.98 70.03 17.35
C THR A 10 -13.74 68.71 17.40
N PHE A 11 -14.93 68.74 16.80
CA PHE A 11 -15.53 67.78 15.88
C PHE A 11 -15.62 66.27 16.25
N THR A 12 -16.86 65.88 16.54
CA THR A 12 -17.50 64.59 16.28
C THR A 12 -17.03 63.88 15.01
N LEU A 13 -16.71 62.58 15.10
CA LEU A 13 -17.13 61.61 14.10
C LEU A 13 -17.42 60.25 14.75
N LEU A 14 -18.66 59.83 14.55
CA LEU A 14 -19.28 58.55 14.90
C LEU A 14 -18.60 57.42 14.12
N GLY A 15 -18.26 56.32 14.79
CA GLY A 15 -17.78 55.09 14.17
C GLY A 15 -18.03 53.92 15.11
N ALA A 16 -19.26 53.40 15.11
CA ALA A 16 -19.62 52.18 15.82
C ALA A 16 -19.05 50.98 15.06
N LEU A 17 -18.01 50.34 15.61
CA LEU A 17 -17.67 48.97 15.26
C LEU A 17 -18.42 48.04 16.21
N ALA A 18 -19.45 47.39 15.68
CA ALA A 18 -20.04 46.21 16.29
C ALA A 18 -19.03 45.04 16.12
N LEU A 19 -18.37 44.65 17.21
CA LEU A 19 -17.75 43.33 17.27
C LEU A 19 -18.86 42.33 17.64
N SER A 20 -19.45 41.70 16.62
CA SER A 20 -20.10 40.40 16.76
C SER A 20 -19.02 39.33 16.86
N GLY A 21 -18.60 39.00 18.08
CA GLY A 21 -17.86 37.76 18.33
C GLY A 21 -18.85 36.61 18.36
N CYS A 22 -19.00 35.90 17.24
CA CYS A 22 -19.41 34.49 17.29
C CYS A 22 -18.26 33.73 17.94
N LEU A 23 -18.48 33.30 19.19
CA LEU A 23 -17.77 32.16 19.74
C LEU A 23 -18.43 30.93 19.09
N ASP A 24 -17.84 30.46 17.99
CA ASP A 24 -18.12 29.11 17.48
C ASP A 24 -17.53 28.13 18.49
N GLU A 25 -18.45 27.56 19.27
CA GLU A 25 -18.23 26.51 20.24
C GLU A 25 -18.11 25.19 19.46
N ASP A 26 -16.95 24.98 18.83
CA ASP A 26 -16.66 23.74 18.13
C ASP A 26 -16.29 22.68 19.18
N GLY A 27 -17.33 21.97 19.64
CA GLY A 27 -17.25 20.80 20.50
C GLY A 27 -16.59 19.63 19.77
N GLY A 28 -15.28 19.69 19.58
CA GLY A 28 -14.45 18.56 19.21
C GLY A 28 -14.37 17.60 20.39
N SER A 29 -15.31 16.66 20.46
CA SER A 29 -15.09 15.42 21.21
C SER A 29 -13.89 14.74 20.56
N GLY A 30 -12.71 14.88 21.16
CA GLY A 30 -11.48 14.25 20.67
C GLY A 30 -11.70 12.75 20.58
N ASP A 31 -11.88 12.26 19.36
CA ASP A 31 -11.91 10.84 19.09
C ASP A 31 -10.45 10.39 19.09
N ASP A 32 -10.03 9.69 20.15
CA ASP A 32 -8.67 9.15 20.30
C ASP A 32 -8.37 8.02 19.28
N THR A 33 -9.25 7.81 18.29
CA THR A 33 -9.03 6.87 17.19
C THR A 33 -7.90 7.33 16.27
N SER A 34 -7.09 6.38 15.86
CA SER A 34 -6.15 6.53 14.75
C SER A 34 -6.77 6.07 13.45
N THR A 35 -6.32 6.65 12.34
CA THR A 35 -6.59 6.16 10.99
C THR A 35 -5.38 5.39 10.50
N GLY A 36 -5.61 4.13 10.10
CA GLY A 36 -4.63 3.29 9.41
C GLY A 36 -5.03 3.10 7.96
N GLN A 37 -4.11 2.56 7.16
CA GLN A 37 -4.29 2.35 5.73
C GLN A 37 -3.92 0.92 5.35
N VAL A 38 -4.79 0.26 4.58
CA VAL A 38 -4.48 -1.02 3.94
C VAL A 38 -3.77 -0.76 2.62
N ASN A 39 -2.55 -1.28 2.49
CA ASN A 39 -1.62 -0.93 1.41
C ASN A 39 -1.37 0.59 1.31
N PHE A 40 -0.55 1.03 0.37
CA PHE A 40 -0.15 2.43 0.22
C PHE A 40 -1.01 3.20 -0.78
N ASN A 41 -1.24 2.63 -1.96
CA ASN A 41 -2.01 3.25 -3.04
C ASN A 41 -3.52 3.06 -2.88
N GLY A 42 -3.95 2.45 -1.76
CA GLY A 42 -5.35 2.27 -1.40
C GLY A 42 -5.89 0.87 -1.64
N PHE A 43 -6.96 0.56 -0.92
CA PHE A 43 -7.64 -0.72 -1.00
C PHE A 43 -9.11 -0.52 -0.60
N ASN A 44 -9.97 -0.25 -1.57
CA ASN A 44 -11.40 -0.05 -1.36
C ASN A 44 -12.16 -1.37 -1.30
N GLY A 45 -13.16 -1.44 -0.41
CA GLY A 45 -14.13 -2.54 -0.39
C GLY A 45 -13.82 -3.69 0.57
N LEU A 46 -12.80 -3.58 1.43
CA LEU A 46 -12.59 -4.54 2.51
C LEU A 46 -13.41 -4.16 3.74
N SER A 47 -14.22 -5.09 4.23
CA SER A 47 -14.84 -4.96 5.53
C SER A 47 -13.80 -5.20 6.62
N TYR A 48 -13.68 -4.27 7.56
CA TYR A 48 -12.80 -4.39 8.73
C TYR A 48 -13.59 -4.36 10.03
N GLN A 49 -13.07 -5.04 11.04
CA GLN A 49 -13.62 -5.04 12.39
C GLN A 49 -12.48 -5.07 13.41
N THR A 50 -12.55 -4.18 14.39
CA THR A 50 -11.74 -4.21 15.62
C THR A 50 -12.63 -4.51 16.82
N ALA A 51 -12.08 -4.42 18.04
CA ALA A 51 -12.87 -4.56 19.26
C ALA A 51 -13.91 -3.43 19.44
N SER A 52 -13.66 -2.25 18.84
CA SER A 52 -14.49 -1.05 19.02
C SER A 52 -14.99 -0.42 17.72
N GLN A 53 -14.34 -0.70 16.58
CA GLN A 53 -14.63 -0.09 15.29
C GLN A 53 -15.04 -1.15 14.27
N SER A 54 -15.84 -0.75 13.29
CA SER A 54 -16.13 -1.57 12.12
C SER A 54 -16.52 -0.68 10.95
N GLY A 55 -16.19 -1.10 9.74
CA GLY A 55 -16.57 -0.39 8.53
C GLY A 55 -16.06 -1.07 7.29
N THR A 56 -16.04 -0.32 6.20
CA THR A 56 -15.43 -0.72 4.93
C THR A 56 -14.32 0.25 4.62
N THR A 57 -13.18 -0.24 4.15
CA THR A 57 -12.08 0.60 3.68
C THR A 57 -12.52 1.43 2.48
N ASN A 58 -12.09 2.69 2.44
CA ASN A 58 -12.41 3.63 1.37
C ASN A 58 -11.41 3.52 0.19
N ALA A 59 -11.49 4.43 -0.79
CA ALA A 59 -10.58 4.52 -1.93
C ALA A 59 -9.10 4.57 -1.50
N ASP A 60 -8.80 5.28 -0.42
CA ASP A 60 -7.46 5.39 0.14
C ASP A 60 -7.09 4.17 1.01
N GLY A 61 -7.96 3.18 1.18
CA GLY A 61 -7.71 2.00 2.02
C GLY A 61 -7.83 2.28 3.53
N GLU A 62 -8.44 3.38 3.94
CA GLU A 62 -8.44 3.81 5.33
C GLU A 62 -9.36 2.99 6.23
N PHE A 63 -8.92 2.75 7.46
CA PHE A 63 -9.71 2.16 8.55
C PHE A 63 -9.44 2.88 9.86
N ARG A 64 -10.41 2.86 10.79
CA ARG A 64 -10.27 3.45 12.13
C ARG A 64 -10.02 2.39 13.19
N TYR A 65 -9.17 2.71 14.16
CA TYR A 65 -8.83 1.81 15.27
C TYR A 65 -8.31 2.58 16.49
N TYR A 66 -8.37 1.98 17.67
CA TYR A 66 -7.59 2.47 18.81
C TYR A 66 -6.24 1.74 18.89
N PRO A 67 -5.14 2.42 19.29
CA PRO A 67 -3.84 1.78 19.43
C PRO A 67 -3.89 0.51 20.30
N GLY A 68 -3.27 -0.57 19.81
CA GLY A 68 -3.24 -1.88 20.48
C GLY A 68 -4.38 -2.83 20.10
N GLU A 69 -5.36 -2.39 19.31
CA GLU A 69 -6.38 -3.27 18.76
C GLU A 69 -5.85 -4.16 17.64
N THR A 70 -6.61 -5.21 17.34
CA THR A 70 -6.41 -6.07 16.17
C THR A 70 -7.59 -5.96 15.20
N LEU A 71 -7.32 -6.25 13.94
CA LEU A 71 -8.23 -6.20 12.81
C LEU A 71 -8.61 -7.62 12.38
N THR A 72 -9.85 -7.75 11.97
CA THR A 72 -10.35 -8.83 11.12
C THR A 72 -10.77 -8.23 9.80
N PHE A 73 -10.25 -8.77 8.69
CA PHE A 73 -10.59 -8.34 7.35
C PHE A 73 -11.44 -9.41 6.64
N ARG A 74 -12.41 -8.93 5.87
CA ARG A 74 -13.29 -9.74 5.00
C ARG A 74 -13.52 -8.99 3.69
N VAL A 75 -13.83 -9.71 2.63
CA VAL A 75 -14.38 -9.13 1.40
C VAL A 75 -15.81 -9.64 1.24
N GLY A 76 -16.79 -8.75 1.40
CA GLY A 76 -18.18 -9.19 1.62
C GLY A 76 -18.27 -10.13 2.82
N ASP A 77 -18.84 -11.31 2.59
CA ASP A 77 -19.01 -12.37 3.58
C ASP A 77 -17.84 -13.37 3.61
N LEU A 78 -16.88 -13.25 2.68
CA LEU A 78 -15.69 -14.11 2.62
C LEU A 78 -14.65 -13.65 3.67
N PRO A 79 -14.35 -14.47 4.70
CA PRO A 79 -13.29 -14.14 5.65
C PRO A 79 -11.91 -14.23 5.01
N LEU A 80 -11.08 -13.22 5.23
CA LEU A 80 -9.69 -13.18 4.73
C LEU A 80 -8.71 -13.52 5.85
N VAL A 81 -8.79 -12.78 6.95
CA VAL A 81 -7.83 -12.90 8.06
C VAL A 81 -8.41 -12.33 9.35
N SER A 82 -7.87 -12.79 10.49
CA SER A 82 -8.17 -12.25 11.82
C SER A 82 -6.89 -12.03 12.62
N ASN A 83 -6.98 -11.23 13.69
CA ASN A 83 -5.87 -10.95 14.62
C ASN A 83 -4.68 -10.23 13.96
N VAL A 84 -4.94 -9.33 13.01
CA VAL A 84 -3.93 -8.47 12.40
C VAL A 84 -3.70 -7.23 13.27
N PRO A 85 -2.50 -6.93 13.77
CA PRO A 85 -2.26 -5.75 14.59
C PRO A 85 -2.61 -4.47 13.84
N ALA A 86 -3.44 -3.61 14.42
CA ALA A 86 -3.82 -2.35 13.83
C ALA A 86 -2.70 -1.31 13.96
N ARG A 87 -2.36 -0.66 12.83
CA ARG A 87 -1.28 0.33 12.75
C ARG A 87 -1.47 1.24 11.53
N GLN A 88 -0.60 2.25 11.39
CA GLN A 88 -0.67 3.23 10.29
C GLN A 88 -0.69 2.58 8.91
N TYR A 89 0.15 1.57 8.66
CA TYR A 89 0.17 0.80 7.41
C TYR A 89 0.01 -0.69 7.68
N VAL A 90 -0.98 -1.31 7.05
CA VAL A 90 -1.18 -2.76 7.06
C VAL A 90 -1.13 -3.26 5.62
N THR A 91 -0.06 -3.94 5.24
CA THR A 91 0.06 -4.59 3.94
C THR A 91 -0.47 -6.02 4.00
N LEU A 92 -0.71 -6.63 2.84
CA LEU A 92 -1.13 -8.03 2.77
C LEU A 92 -0.12 -9.00 3.42
N LEU A 93 1.17 -8.66 3.43
CA LEU A 93 2.19 -9.45 4.14
C LEU A 93 1.84 -9.61 5.62
N GLU A 94 1.18 -8.62 6.20
CA GLU A 94 1.05 -8.51 7.64
C GLU A 94 -0.24 -9.13 8.15
N PHE A 95 -1.03 -9.67 7.23
CA PHE A 95 -2.17 -10.52 7.52
C PHE A 95 -1.70 -11.77 8.29
N PHE A 96 -0.57 -12.35 7.91
CA PHE A 96 -0.09 -13.61 8.47
C PHE A 96 0.92 -13.39 9.61
N GLU A 97 0.74 -14.10 10.73
CA GLU A 97 1.65 -14.01 11.88
C GLU A 97 3.07 -14.51 11.55
N THR A 98 3.18 -15.55 10.73
CA THR A 98 4.45 -16.10 10.26
C THR A 98 5.25 -15.04 9.51
N THR A 99 4.63 -14.39 8.52
CA THR A 99 5.24 -13.30 7.77
C THR A 99 5.58 -12.11 8.67
N ARG A 100 4.69 -11.70 9.58
CA ARG A 100 4.99 -10.63 10.56
C ARG A 100 6.23 -10.92 11.41
N THR A 101 6.40 -12.19 11.80
CA THR A 101 7.54 -12.64 12.61
C THR A 101 8.83 -12.62 11.79
N GLU A 102 8.78 -13.14 10.56
CA GLU A 102 9.92 -13.13 9.63
C GLU A 102 10.39 -11.70 9.33
N LEU A 103 9.45 -10.77 9.08
CA LEU A 103 9.75 -9.36 8.83
C LEU A 103 10.49 -8.65 9.97
N GLN A 104 10.45 -9.16 11.21
CA GLN A 104 11.25 -8.58 12.32
C GLN A 104 12.75 -8.89 12.21
N SER A 105 13.14 -9.83 11.35
CA SER A 105 14.53 -10.26 11.17
C SER A 105 15.06 -9.71 9.85
N PRO A 106 15.89 -8.66 9.85
CA PRO A 106 16.50 -8.19 8.62
C PRO A 106 17.52 -9.20 8.09
N MET A 107 17.77 -9.13 6.79
CA MET A 107 18.89 -9.81 6.15
C MET A 107 20.00 -8.80 5.88
N VAL A 108 21.20 -9.30 5.57
CA VAL A 108 22.36 -8.49 5.23
C VAL A 108 22.53 -8.49 3.71
N ASP A 109 22.75 -7.32 3.12
CA ASP A 109 22.98 -7.17 1.69
C ASP A 109 24.47 -7.30 1.29
N ASP A 110 24.76 -7.08 0.01
CA ASP A 110 26.10 -7.17 -0.55
C ASP A 110 27.10 -6.16 0.05
N GLU A 111 26.61 -5.09 0.68
CA GLU A 111 27.45 -4.11 1.38
C GLU A 111 27.73 -4.51 2.84
N GLY A 112 27.14 -5.61 3.32
CA GLY A 112 27.29 -6.05 4.70
C GLY A 112 26.41 -5.27 5.68
N LEU A 113 25.36 -4.60 5.19
CA LEU A 113 24.43 -3.81 6.00
C LEU A 113 23.06 -4.48 6.08
N SER A 114 22.40 -4.33 7.22
CA SER A 114 21.04 -4.82 7.44
C SER A 114 20.02 -4.09 6.55
N THR A 115 19.08 -4.87 6.00
CA THR A 115 17.96 -4.41 5.19
C THR A 115 16.73 -5.29 5.36
N HIS A 116 15.55 -4.70 5.32
CA HIS A 116 14.28 -5.42 5.32
C HIS A 116 13.88 -5.89 3.92
N THR A 117 14.38 -5.29 2.85
CA THR A 117 13.93 -5.54 1.48
C THR A 117 14.15 -6.99 1.04
N LEU A 118 15.25 -7.60 1.46
CA LEU A 118 15.52 -9.01 1.15
C LEU A 118 14.58 -9.95 1.93
N THR A 119 14.29 -9.63 3.19
CA THR A 119 13.28 -10.35 3.98
C THR A 119 11.89 -10.22 3.35
N GLU A 120 11.53 -9.03 2.87
CA GLU A 120 10.28 -8.80 2.12
C GLU A 120 10.22 -9.68 0.86
N GLN A 121 11.30 -9.80 0.09
CA GLN A 121 11.36 -10.68 -1.08
C GLN A 121 11.18 -12.16 -0.70
N GLN A 122 11.79 -12.61 0.39
CA GLN A 122 11.65 -13.98 0.85
C GLN A 122 10.21 -14.32 1.25
N VAL A 123 9.53 -13.44 2.00
CA VAL A 123 8.15 -13.72 2.44
C VAL A 123 7.13 -13.70 1.30
N LEU A 124 7.46 -13.05 0.17
CA LEU A 124 6.66 -13.07 -1.05
C LEU A 124 6.68 -14.43 -1.77
N GLU A 125 7.47 -15.40 -1.29
CA GLU A 125 7.42 -16.81 -1.74
C GLU A 125 6.32 -17.61 -1.02
N ASN A 126 5.65 -17.03 -0.02
CA ASN A 126 4.61 -17.70 0.75
C ASN A 126 3.35 -17.96 -0.11
N THR A 127 3.00 -19.24 -0.29
CA THR A 127 1.87 -19.66 -1.13
C THR A 127 0.54 -19.06 -0.68
N THR A 128 0.24 -19.04 0.61
CA THR A 128 -1.03 -18.49 1.12
C THR A 128 -1.13 -16.99 0.87
N LEU A 129 -0.03 -16.26 1.07
CA LEU A 129 0.06 -14.84 0.74
C LEU A 129 -0.12 -14.59 -0.76
N MET A 130 0.46 -15.41 -1.63
CA MET A 130 0.29 -15.27 -3.08
C MET A 130 -1.15 -15.58 -3.51
N ASN A 131 -1.75 -16.66 -3.00
CA ASN A 131 -3.13 -17.02 -3.31
C ASN A 131 -4.12 -15.91 -2.93
N ILE A 132 -4.01 -15.37 -1.70
CA ILE A 132 -4.89 -14.29 -1.26
C ILE A 132 -4.64 -13.00 -2.06
N SER A 133 -3.39 -12.67 -2.36
CA SER A 133 -3.05 -11.43 -3.08
C SER A 133 -3.57 -11.47 -4.52
N ARG A 134 -3.33 -12.57 -5.24
CA ARG A 134 -3.85 -12.79 -6.60
C ARG A 134 -5.37 -12.75 -6.64
N PHE A 135 -6.03 -13.45 -5.72
CA PHE A 135 -7.49 -13.44 -5.65
C PHE A 135 -8.05 -12.03 -5.41
N LEU A 136 -7.47 -11.28 -4.47
CA LEU A 136 -7.89 -9.90 -4.19
C LEU A 136 -7.63 -8.94 -5.37
N MET A 137 -6.53 -9.12 -6.09
CA MET A 137 -6.26 -8.36 -7.32
C MET A 137 -7.27 -8.69 -8.42
N LEU A 138 -7.68 -9.96 -8.55
CA LEU A 138 -8.71 -10.37 -9.50
C LEU A 138 -10.11 -9.86 -9.17
N LEU A 139 -10.37 -9.52 -7.90
CA LEU A 139 -11.61 -8.83 -7.49
C LEU A 139 -11.60 -7.32 -7.77
N ASN A 140 -10.46 -6.74 -8.15
CA ASN A 140 -10.37 -5.34 -8.53
C ASN A 140 -11.33 -5.03 -9.68
N TRP A 141 -11.99 -3.88 -9.69
CA TRP A 141 -12.92 -3.55 -10.77
C TRP A 141 -12.26 -3.62 -12.14
N HIS A 142 -11.04 -3.08 -12.26
CA HIS A 142 -10.22 -3.24 -13.45
C HIS A 142 -9.36 -4.51 -13.32
N GLN A 143 -9.17 -5.26 -14.40
CA GLN A 143 -8.40 -6.52 -14.35
C GLN A 143 -6.97 -6.30 -13.84
N ASN A 144 -6.35 -5.18 -14.23
CA ASN A 144 -5.00 -4.82 -13.80
C ASN A 144 -5.05 -3.67 -12.80
N VAL A 145 -4.06 -3.63 -11.90
CA VAL A 145 -3.83 -2.51 -10.97
C VAL A 145 -2.70 -1.64 -11.51
N ALA A 146 -3.03 -0.49 -12.10
CA ALA A 146 -2.04 0.40 -12.70
C ALA A 146 -1.07 0.99 -11.67
N GLU A 147 0.08 1.47 -12.14
CA GLU A 147 1.06 2.15 -11.28
C GLU A 147 0.44 3.40 -10.62
N GLY A 148 0.56 3.52 -9.30
CA GLY A 148 -0.03 4.60 -8.51
C GLY A 148 -1.51 4.38 -8.16
N GLU A 149 -2.14 3.31 -8.64
CA GLU A 149 -3.49 2.92 -8.27
C GLU A 149 -3.48 1.76 -7.26
N GLY A 150 -4.53 1.72 -6.44
CA GLY A 150 -4.85 0.66 -5.50
C GLY A 150 -5.95 -0.27 -6.02
N ILE A 151 -6.41 -1.18 -5.15
CA ILE A 151 -7.50 -2.13 -5.48
C ILE A 151 -8.86 -1.48 -5.19
N ASP A 152 -9.78 -1.53 -6.15
CA ASP A 152 -11.17 -1.07 -6.06
C ASP A 152 -12.16 -2.23 -6.16
N ILE A 153 -12.56 -2.82 -5.01
CA ILE A 153 -13.62 -3.85 -4.98
C ILE A 153 -14.98 -3.17 -4.77
N ARG A 154 -15.71 -2.97 -5.87
CA ARG A 154 -17.00 -2.27 -5.84
C ARG A 154 -18.10 -3.10 -5.17
N SER A 155 -19.13 -2.42 -4.66
CA SER A 155 -20.29 -3.06 -4.02
C SER A 155 -21.01 -4.07 -4.93
N ARG A 156 -21.01 -3.88 -6.26
CA ARG A 156 -21.54 -4.84 -7.23
C ARG A 156 -20.73 -6.15 -7.26
N VAL A 157 -19.40 -6.07 -7.21
CA VAL A 157 -18.52 -7.25 -7.12
C VAL A 157 -18.79 -7.97 -5.80
N ILE A 158 -18.88 -7.22 -4.69
CA ILE A 158 -19.18 -7.78 -3.37
C ILE A 158 -20.55 -8.48 -3.32
N ALA A 159 -21.58 -7.89 -3.92
CA ALA A 159 -22.92 -8.46 -3.95
C ALA A 159 -22.97 -9.79 -4.72
N GLN A 160 -22.32 -9.86 -5.89
CA GLN A 160 -22.19 -11.09 -6.69
C GLN A 160 -21.37 -12.15 -5.96
N LEU A 161 -20.24 -11.75 -5.35
CA LEU A 161 -19.42 -12.63 -4.51
C LEU A 161 -20.26 -13.25 -3.38
N ASN A 162 -21.02 -12.44 -2.65
CA ASN A 162 -21.88 -12.93 -1.57
C ASN A 162 -22.99 -13.87 -2.06
N ALA A 163 -23.55 -13.61 -3.23
CA ALA A 163 -24.56 -14.49 -3.83
C ALA A 163 -23.96 -15.84 -4.27
N ALA A 164 -22.69 -15.87 -4.68
CA ALA A 164 -22.01 -17.08 -5.14
C ALA A 164 -21.45 -17.95 -4.00
N LEU A 165 -21.09 -17.37 -2.86
CA LEU A 165 -20.48 -18.08 -1.73
C LEU A 165 -21.24 -19.35 -1.27
N PRO A 166 -22.59 -19.36 -1.15
CA PRO A 166 -23.35 -20.54 -0.73
C PRO A 166 -23.37 -21.68 -1.76
N GLU A 167 -23.11 -21.37 -3.04
CA GLU A 167 -23.20 -22.31 -4.16
C GLU A 167 -21.86 -23.02 -4.44
N LEU A 168 -20.78 -22.64 -3.74
CA LEU A 168 -19.46 -23.24 -3.92
C LEU A 168 -19.44 -24.72 -3.52
N THR A 169 -18.68 -25.52 -4.27
CA THR A 169 -18.50 -26.94 -3.95
C THR A 169 -17.72 -27.19 -2.66
N ALA A 170 -16.90 -26.21 -2.24
CA ALA A 170 -16.17 -26.18 -0.99
C ALA A 170 -15.83 -24.72 -0.61
N PRO A 171 -15.51 -24.42 0.66
CA PRO A 171 -14.99 -23.11 1.04
C PRO A 171 -13.69 -22.75 0.31
N VAL A 172 -13.46 -21.47 0.08
CA VAL A 172 -12.17 -20.99 -0.44
C VAL A 172 -11.10 -21.19 0.62
N ASP A 173 -10.10 -22.02 0.31
CA ASP A 173 -8.93 -22.24 1.15
C ASP A 173 -7.69 -21.66 0.47
N PHE A 174 -7.17 -20.54 0.99
CA PHE A 174 -5.95 -19.90 0.48
C PHE A 174 -4.68 -20.69 0.83
N GLY A 175 -4.77 -21.68 1.74
CA GLY A 175 -3.65 -22.49 2.22
C GLY A 175 -3.23 -23.63 1.29
N VAL A 176 -4.02 -23.94 0.26
CA VAL A 176 -3.73 -25.03 -0.68
C VAL A 176 -2.57 -24.68 -1.63
N SER A 177 -2.06 -25.69 -2.33
CA SER A 177 -1.02 -25.50 -3.35
C SER A 177 -1.50 -24.58 -4.47
N GLU A 178 -0.59 -23.84 -5.11
CA GLU A 178 -0.93 -22.98 -6.26
C GLU A 178 -1.70 -23.76 -7.33
N SER A 179 -1.23 -24.96 -7.71
CA SER A 179 -1.89 -25.79 -8.73
C SER A 179 -3.33 -26.18 -8.37
N GLU A 180 -3.64 -26.32 -7.08
CA GLU A 180 -5.00 -26.61 -6.62
C GLU A 180 -5.85 -25.34 -6.58
N PHE A 181 -5.26 -24.23 -6.13
CA PHE A 181 -5.93 -22.94 -6.05
C PHE A 181 -6.31 -22.39 -7.44
N THR A 182 -5.47 -22.60 -8.46
CA THR A 182 -5.69 -22.13 -9.83
C THR A 182 -6.41 -23.14 -10.72
N ALA A 183 -6.81 -24.31 -10.21
CA ALA A 183 -7.38 -25.39 -11.03
C ALA A 183 -8.62 -24.94 -11.81
N THR A 184 -8.65 -25.24 -13.12
CA THR A 184 -9.76 -24.93 -14.04
C THR A 184 -10.62 -26.15 -14.37
N ASN A 185 -10.16 -27.37 -14.05
CA ASN A 185 -10.92 -28.60 -14.28
C ASN A 185 -10.61 -29.70 -13.24
N PRO A 186 -11.53 -29.98 -12.28
CA PRO A 186 -12.70 -29.15 -11.96
C PRO A 186 -12.27 -27.75 -11.48
N LEU A 187 -13.17 -26.76 -11.59
CA LEU A 187 -12.89 -25.41 -11.10
C LEU A 187 -12.62 -25.44 -9.59
N SER A 188 -11.54 -24.79 -9.16
CA SER A 188 -11.28 -24.51 -7.75
C SER A 188 -12.39 -23.60 -7.17
N PRO A 189 -12.62 -23.59 -5.85
CA PRO A 189 -13.58 -22.67 -5.25
C PRO A 189 -13.32 -21.18 -5.57
N ALA A 190 -12.05 -20.79 -5.74
CA ALA A 190 -11.69 -19.43 -6.15
C ALA A 190 -12.13 -19.14 -7.58
N ASN A 191 -11.88 -20.06 -8.52
CA ASN A 191 -12.33 -19.92 -9.91
C ASN A 191 -13.86 -20.02 -10.04
N GLN A 192 -14.54 -20.78 -9.18
CA GLN A 192 -16.02 -20.78 -9.11
C GLN A 192 -16.57 -19.41 -8.72
N LEU A 193 -15.95 -18.73 -7.73
CA LEU A 193 -16.34 -17.37 -7.36
C LEU A 193 -16.09 -16.39 -8.50
N LEU A 194 -14.91 -16.42 -9.13
CA LEU A 194 -14.57 -15.48 -10.21
C LEU A 194 -15.49 -15.67 -11.43
N ALA A 195 -15.86 -16.91 -11.77
CA ALA A 195 -16.79 -17.22 -12.84
C ALA A 195 -18.22 -16.71 -12.56
N ALA A 196 -18.59 -16.49 -11.30
CA ALA A 196 -19.90 -15.99 -10.89
C ALA A 196 -19.98 -14.45 -10.79
N ILE A 197 -18.90 -13.73 -11.09
CA ILE A 197 -18.82 -12.27 -10.95
C ILE A 197 -18.66 -11.62 -12.32
N CYS A 198 -19.61 -10.76 -12.68
CA CYS A 198 -19.45 -9.83 -13.80
C CYS A 198 -18.78 -8.53 -13.35
N PHE A 199 -17.64 -8.19 -13.98
CA PHE A 199 -16.85 -6.98 -13.72
C PHE A 199 -17.22 -5.79 -14.62
N TYR A 200 -18.44 -5.80 -15.16
CA TYR A 200 -18.99 -4.77 -16.03
C TYR A 200 -20.26 -4.14 -15.42
N PRO A 201 -20.70 -2.96 -15.91
CA PRO A 201 -21.97 -2.36 -15.49
C PRO A 201 -23.16 -3.32 -15.64
N GLU A 202 -24.23 -3.09 -14.89
CA GLU A 202 -25.37 -4.01 -14.84
C GLU A 202 -26.04 -4.27 -16.19
N ASP A 203 -26.08 -3.24 -17.04
CA ASP A 203 -26.70 -3.30 -18.37
C ASP A 203 -25.70 -3.68 -19.48
N ASP A 204 -24.50 -4.17 -19.14
CA ASP A 204 -23.51 -4.59 -20.12
C ASP A 204 -23.86 -5.98 -20.69
N GLU A 205 -23.73 -6.14 -22.01
CA GLU A 205 -23.99 -7.42 -22.71
C GLU A 205 -23.15 -8.56 -22.12
N LEU A 206 -21.95 -8.25 -21.61
CA LEU A 206 -21.05 -9.23 -20.99
C LEU A 206 -21.55 -9.75 -19.62
N CYS A 207 -22.55 -9.11 -19.02
CA CYS A 207 -23.19 -9.57 -17.78
C CYS A 207 -24.47 -10.36 -18.02
N GLU A 208 -24.90 -10.55 -19.27
CA GLU A 208 -26.06 -11.39 -19.59
C GLU A 208 -25.72 -12.87 -19.47
N ASP A 209 -26.74 -13.72 -19.35
CA ASP A 209 -26.55 -15.17 -19.41
C ASP A 209 -26.01 -15.55 -20.81
N PRO A 210 -24.96 -16.41 -20.89
CA PRO A 210 -24.43 -16.83 -22.18
C PRO A 210 -25.49 -17.61 -22.97
N PRO A 211 -25.66 -17.34 -24.28
CA PRO A 211 -26.55 -18.11 -25.14
C PRO A 211 -26.31 -19.61 -25.00
N THR A 212 -27.39 -20.36 -24.83
CA THR A 212 -27.33 -21.82 -24.73
C THR A 212 -26.97 -22.43 -26.08
N GLN A 213 -26.39 -23.63 -26.07
CA GLN A 213 -26.10 -24.34 -27.31
C GLN A 213 -27.37 -24.62 -28.12
N GLU A 214 -28.50 -24.83 -27.45
CA GLU A 214 -29.79 -25.05 -28.10
C GLU A 214 -30.30 -23.79 -28.82
N GLU A 215 -30.11 -22.60 -28.25
CA GLU A 215 -30.44 -21.33 -28.92
C GLU A 215 -29.59 -21.13 -30.17
N ILE A 216 -28.29 -21.41 -30.08
CA ILE A 216 -27.35 -21.29 -31.21
C ILE A 216 -27.73 -22.27 -32.34
N ASP A 217 -28.01 -23.53 -32.00
CA ASP A 217 -28.33 -24.58 -32.98
C ASP A 217 -29.69 -24.33 -33.68
N ASN A 218 -30.62 -23.65 -33.02
CA ASN A 218 -31.95 -23.32 -33.56
C ASN A 218 -31.97 -22.00 -34.36
N ALA A 219 -30.95 -21.16 -34.24
CA ALA A 219 -30.86 -19.89 -34.95
C ALA A 219 -30.50 -20.09 -36.44
N PRO A 220 -31.03 -19.25 -37.34
CA PRO A 220 -30.65 -19.32 -38.75
C PRO A 220 -29.16 -18.99 -38.93
N PRO A 221 -28.48 -19.62 -39.91
CA PRO A 221 -27.10 -19.25 -40.24
C PRO A 221 -27.07 -17.86 -40.88
N ARG A 222 -25.97 -17.15 -40.67
CA ARG A 222 -25.73 -15.84 -41.25
C ARG A 222 -25.69 -15.92 -42.79
N PRO A 223 -26.42 -15.06 -43.52
CA PRO A 223 -26.33 -14.98 -44.97
C PRO A 223 -24.91 -14.64 -45.45
N GLU A 224 -24.51 -15.15 -46.61
CA GLU A 224 -23.18 -14.86 -47.20
C GLU A 224 -23.04 -13.40 -47.65
N ASN A 225 -24.14 -12.76 -48.05
CA ASN A 225 -24.14 -11.34 -48.43
C ASN A 225 -24.69 -10.48 -47.29
N ASP A 226 -23.96 -9.43 -46.94
CA ASP A 226 -24.37 -8.48 -45.90
C ASP A 226 -25.71 -7.76 -46.23
N GLU A 227 -26.06 -7.63 -47.52
CA GLU A 227 -27.34 -7.03 -47.96
C GLU A 227 -28.57 -7.90 -47.61
N ASP A 228 -28.37 -9.20 -47.41
CA ASP A 228 -29.43 -10.16 -47.07
C ASP A 228 -29.61 -10.30 -45.54
N ARG A 229 -28.81 -9.56 -44.75
CA ARG A 229 -28.86 -9.58 -43.29
C ARG A 229 -30.05 -8.78 -42.77
N ASP A 230 -30.91 -9.45 -42.02
CA ASP A 230 -32.03 -8.85 -41.30
C ASP A 230 -31.56 -8.38 -39.91
N PRO A 231 -31.66 -7.08 -39.57
CA PRO A 231 -31.24 -6.58 -38.26
C PRO A 231 -32.12 -7.10 -37.11
N ASP A 232 -33.31 -7.64 -37.37
CA ASP A 232 -34.24 -8.13 -36.35
C ASP A 232 -34.05 -9.64 -36.05
N ILE A 233 -33.08 -10.30 -36.71
CA ILE A 233 -32.79 -11.73 -36.54
C ILE A 233 -31.41 -11.91 -35.88
N GLU A 234 -31.37 -12.67 -34.79
CA GLU A 234 -30.10 -13.16 -34.23
C GLU A 234 -29.67 -14.43 -34.97
N TYR A 235 -28.50 -14.37 -35.59
CA TYR A 235 -27.92 -15.48 -36.35
C TYR A 235 -27.09 -16.38 -35.44
N SER A 236 -26.96 -17.66 -35.80
CA SER A 236 -26.21 -18.64 -35.01
C SER A 236 -24.75 -18.22 -34.76
N GLU A 237 -24.08 -17.62 -35.75
CA GLU A 237 -22.73 -17.10 -35.60
C GLU A 237 -22.67 -15.85 -34.70
N ASP A 238 -23.71 -15.02 -34.69
CA ASP A 238 -23.79 -13.86 -33.78
C ASP A 238 -23.97 -14.32 -32.33
N LEU A 239 -24.85 -15.31 -32.10
CA LEU A 239 -25.07 -15.93 -30.80
C LEU A 239 -23.82 -16.65 -30.28
N GLN A 240 -23.14 -17.42 -31.14
CA GLN A 240 -21.88 -18.07 -30.77
C GLN A 240 -20.82 -17.04 -30.41
N ALA A 241 -20.68 -15.97 -31.19
CA ALA A 241 -19.74 -14.91 -30.88
C ALA A 241 -20.11 -14.19 -29.56
N LYS A 242 -21.41 -14.02 -29.27
CA LYS A 242 -21.88 -13.45 -27.99
C LYS A 242 -21.52 -14.35 -26.82
N LYS A 243 -21.78 -15.65 -26.93
CA LYS A 243 -21.36 -16.65 -25.94
C LYS A 243 -19.86 -16.60 -25.68
N ASP A 244 -19.05 -16.63 -26.72
CA ASP A 244 -17.59 -16.60 -26.60
C ASP A 244 -17.10 -15.31 -25.92
N ARG A 245 -17.75 -14.16 -26.19
CA ARG A 245 -17.43 -12.88 -25.53
C ARG A 245 -17.77 -12.92 -24.03
N ILE A 246 -18.96 -13.42 -23.67
CA ILE A 246 -19.40 -13.51 -22.26
C ILE A 246 -18.49 -14.49 -21.50
N GLU A 247 -18.28 -15.68 -22.03
CA GLU A 247 -17.41 -16.70 -21.41
C GLU A 247 -15.95 -16.21 -21.31
N GLY A 248 -15.45 -15.49 -22.33
CA GLY A 248 -14.11 -14.90 -22.33
C GLY A 248 -13.96 -13.66 -21.44
N ALA A 249 -15.05 -13.07 -20.96
CA ALA A 249 -15.04 -11.94 -20.03
C ALA A 249 -14.95 -12.39 -18.56
N ALA A 250 -15.24 -13.66 -18.28
CA ALA A 250 -15.08 -14.25 -16.96
C ALA A 250 -13.59 -14.32 -16.59
N ARG A 251 -13.28 -13.95 -15.35
CA ARG A 251 -11.90 -13.98 -14.86
C ARG A 251 -11.54 -15.34 -14.28
N THR A 252 -10.26 -15.65 -14.34
CA THR A 252 -9.69 -16.86 -13.75
C THR A 252 -8.44 -16.52 -12.93
N MET A 253 -8.07 -17.42 -12.03
CA MET A 253 -6.81 -17.33 -11.31
C MET A 253 -5.57 -17.37 -12.22
N GLU A 254 -5.70 -17.76 -13.49
CA GLU A 254 -4.61 -17.71 -14.48
C GLU A 254 -4.39 -16.30 -15.06
N ASP A 255 -5.33 -15.36 -14.88
CA ASP A 255 -5.23 -14.00 -15.43
C ASP A 255 -4.25 -13.09 -14.67
N ILE A 256 -3.92 -13.45 -13.43
CA ILE A 256 -2.88 -12.78 -12.63
C ILE A 256 -1.98 -13.87 -12.08
N ASP A 257 -0.72 -13.86 -12.50
CA ASP A 257 0.26 -14.83 -12.05
C ASP A 257 0.97 -14.39 -10.76
N THR A 258 1.95 -15.18 -10.32
CA THR A 258 2.73 -14.88 -9.12
C THR A 258 3.65 -13.67 -9.30
N GLU A 259 4.19 -13.44 -10.50
CA GLU A 259 5.08 -12.30 -10.79
C GLU A 259 4.30 -10.98 -10.78
N ASP A 260 3.08 -10.97 -11.32
CA ASP A 260 2.17 -9.82 -11.26
C ASP A 260 1.86 -9.43 -9.81
N ALA A 261 1.52 -10.41 -8.97
CA ALA A 261 1.23 -10.19 -7.55
C ALA A 261 2.45 -9.70 -6.77
N GLN A 262 3.63 -10.30 -7.01
CA GLN A 262 4.89 -9.85 -6.41
C GLN A 262 5.25 -8.42 -6.83
N THR A 263 5.02 -8.07 -8.09
CA THR A 263 5.25 -6.72 -8.62
C THR A 263 4.35 -5.70 -7.93
N TYR A 264 3.06 -6.02 -7.81
CA TYR A 264 2.10 -5.18 -7.08
C TYR A 264 2.52 -4.99 -5.61
N LEU A 265 2.77 -6.08 -4.89
CA LEU A 265 3.14 -6.02 -3.46
C LEU A 265 4.45 -5.26 -3.25
N THR A 266 5.47 -5.50 -4.08
CA THR A 266 6.76 -4.80 -4.01
C THR A 266 6.58 -3.29 -4.22
N ARG A 267 5.71 -2.88 -5.14
CA ARG A 267 5.38 -1.47 -5.36
C ARG A 267 4.78 -0.83 -4.11
N GLU A 268 3.81 -1.48 -3.48
CA GLU A 268 3.19 -1.01 -2.24
C GLU A 268 4.22 -0.88 -1.10
N LEU A 269 5.05 -1.91 -0.91
CA LEU A 269 6.09 -1.95 0.14
C LEU A 269 7.16 -0.87 -0.07
N LYS A 270 7.57 -0.64 -1.33
CA LYS A 270 8.54 0.40 -1.68
C LYS A 270 8.01 1.79 -1.42
N ALA A 271 6.73 2.04 -1.69
CA ALA A 271 6.11 3.34 -1.43
C ALA A 271 6.05 3.66 0.08
N ILE A 272 5.73 2.66 0.91
CA ILE A 272 5.79 2.78 2.38
C ILE A 272 7.24 3.02 2.83
N SER A 273 8.19 2.21 2.36
CA SER A 273 9.61 2.35 2.71
C SER A 273 10.15 3.73 2.34
N THR A 274 9.75 4.27 1.19
CA THR A 274 10.10 5.63 0.74
C THR A 274 9.51 6.68 1.66
N THR A 275 8.25 6.53 2.05
CA THR A 275 7.56 7.44 2.98
C THR A 275 8.23 7.47 4.35
N VAL A 276 8.60 6.29 4.88
CA VAL A 276 9.38 6.18 6.11
C VAL A 276 10.74 6.86 5.95
N ALA A 277 11.49 6.52 4.89
CA ALA A 277 12.83 7.05 4.64
C ALA A 277 12.85 8.57 4.46
N ASN A 278 11.80 9.16 3.88
CA ASN A 278 11.69 10.60 3.68
C ASN A 278 11.51 11.39 4.98
N ARG A 279 11.14 10.73 6.09
CA ARG A 279 11.11 11.36 7.41
C ARG A 279 12.50 11.50 8.03
N TYR A 280 13.53 10.88 7.47
CA TYR A 280 14.88 10.89 8.02
C TYR A 280 15.89 11.50 7.04
N PHE A 281 16.88 12.20 7.58
CA PHE A 281 17.94 12.84 6.81
C PHE A 281 19.24 12.90 7.65
N LEU A 282 20.38 13.14 7.00
CA LEU A 282 21.63 13.44 7.69
C LEU A 282 21.77 14.95 7.84
N ASP A 283 22.38 15.42 8.92
CA ASP A 283 22.67 16.86 9.10
C ASP A 283 23.64 17.41 8.06
N GLU A 284 24.44 16.55 7.44
CA GLU A 284 25.25 16.85 6.25
C GLU A 284 25.09 15.72 5.20
N ASP A 285 25.01 16.08 3.92
CA ASP A 285 25.00 15.15 2.77
C ASP A 285 26.36 15.09 2.07
N VAL A 286 27.18 16.13 2.20
CA VAL A 286 28.57 16.20 1.73
C VAL A 286 29.46 16.85 2.78
N ALA A 287 30.56 16.18 3.13
CA ALA A 287 31.61 16.71 4.00
C ALA A 287 32.94 16.86 3.25
N SER A 288 33.71 17.90 3.56
CA SER A 288 35.02 18.13 2.94
C SER A 288 36.09 18.51 3.95
N HIS A 289 37.09 17.64 4.08
CA HIS A 289 38.13 17.74 5.11
C HIS A 289 39.53 17.72 4.49
N PRO A 290 40.49 18.52 4.98
CA PRO A 290 41.88 18.37 4.58
C PRO A 290 42.40 16.96 4.89
N SER A 291 43.24 16.41 4.02
CA SER A 291 43.98 15.16 4.30
C SER A 291 44.82 15.19 5.59
N THR A 292 45.14 16.39 6.10
CA THR A 292 45.86 16.58 7.36
C THR A 292 44.96 16.60 8.60
N ASP A 293 43.63 16.69 8.42
CA ASP A 293 42.66 16.76 9.51
C ASP A 293 42.15 15.35 9.86
N THR A 294 42.93 14.65 10.67
CA THR A 294 42.62 13.29 11.15
C THR A 294 41.81 13.29 12.45
N ALA A 295 41.24 14.43 12.84
CA ALA A 295 40.38 14.50 14.02
C ALA A 295 39.07 13.77 13.77
N LEU A 296 38.45 13.28 14.86
CA LEU A 296 37.11 12.70 14.79
C LEU A 296 36.11 13.75 14.27
N LYS A 297 35.29 13.31 13.33
CA LYS A 297 34.17 14.02 12.72
C LYS A 297 32.89 13.28 13.04
N GLN A 298 31.79 13.99 12.97
CA GLN A 298 30.47 13.48 13.32
C GLN A 298 29.50 13.73 12.17
N VAL A 299 28.62 12.79 11.93
CA VAL A 299 27.38 12.99 11.17
C VAL A 299 26.23 12.39 11.97
N SER A 300 25.06 13.04 11.96
CA SER A 300 23.91 12.62 12.76
C SER A 300 22.69 12.36 11.90
N VAL A 301 21.99 11.26 12.17
CA VAL A 301 20.64 11.02 11.65
C VAL A 301 19.65 11.95 12.37
N ARG A 302 18.78 12.59 11.59
CA ARG A 302 17.73 13.50 12.06
C ARG A 302 16.38 13.03 11.54
N ARG A 303 15.32 13.30 12.30
CA ARG A 303 13.92 13.03 11.92
C ARG A 303 13.14 14.33 11.76
N ILE A 304 12.29 14.40 10.74
CA ILE A 304 11.36 15.50 10.53
C ILE A 304 10.20 15.37 11.53
N GLY A 305 9.92 16.44 12.29
CA GLY A 305 8.68 16.56 13.06
C GLY A 305 8.58 15.70 14.32
N GLY A 306 9.68 15.33 14.99
CA GLY A 306 9.64 14.57 16.24
C GLY A 306 11.01 14.18 16.78
N GLY A 307 11.02 13.33 17.81
CA GLY A 307 12.22 12.67 18.32
C GLY A 307 12.73 11.60 17.36
N LEU A 308 14.05 11.36 17.36
CA LEU A 308 14.71 10.46 16.41
C LEU A 308 14.27 9.00 16.58
N SER A 309 14.27 8.46 17.81
CA SER A 309 13.85 7.10 18.18
C SER A 309 14.23 6.02 17.15
N LEU A 310 15.50 5.64 17.17
CA LEU A 310 16.00 4.47 16.44
C LEU A 310 16.02 3.26 17.36
N ALA A 311 15.85 2.07 16.78
CA ALA A 311 16.13 0.81 17.45
C ALA A 311 17.56 0.33 17.19
N GLU A 312 18.08 0.57 15.98
CA GLU A 312 19.38 0.09 15.50
C GLU A 312 20.00 1.10 14.52
N LEU A 313 21.35 1.14 14.46
CA LEU A 313 22.15 1.94 13.54
C LEU A 313 23.47 1.21 13.24
N GLU A 314 23.74 1.06 11.95
CA GLU A 314 24.95 0.48 11.38
C GLU A 314 25.56 1.49 10.42
N ALA A 315 26.89 1.53 10.35
CA ALA A 315 27.58 2.40 9.41
C ALA A 315 28.85 1.75 8.86
N ILE A 316 29.07 1.91 7.56
CA ILE A 316 30.31 1.51 6.89
C ILE A 316 30.86 2.63 6.02
N SER A 317 32.11 2.50 5.61
CA SER A 317 32.74 3.33 4.58
C SER A 317 32.94 2.47 3.34
N THR A 318 32.55 2.96 2.16
CA THR A 318 32.79 2.27 0.88
C THR A 318 34.27 2.20 0.53
N ARG A 319 35.08 3.10 1.09
CA ARG A 319 36.55 3.11 0.98
C ARG A 319 37.21 3.27 2.35
N PRO A 320 37.32 2.18 3.15
CA PRO A 320 37.90 2.22 4.50
C PRO A 320 39.35 2.69 4.56
N GLN A 321 40.11 2.58 3.46
CA GLN A 321 41.47 3.13 3.38
C GLN A 321 41.50 4.67 3.37
N ASP A 322 40.42 5.32 2.94
CA ASP A 322 40.35 6.77 2.80
C ASP A 322 39.61 7.42 3.97
N VAL A 323 38.50 6.83 4.39
CA VAL A 323 37.70 7.28 5.54
C VAL A 323 37.32 6.07 6.37
N GLN A 324 37.56 6.13 7.69
CA GLN A 324 37.24 5.05 8.60
C GLN A 324 36.11 5.44 9.55
N ILE A 325 35.20 4.51 9.80
CA ILE A 325 34.19 4.63 10.86
C ILE A 325 34.86 4.33 12.20
N ASN A 326 34.68 5.22 13.17
CA ASN A 326 35.14 5.02 14.54
C ASN A 326 34.06 4.33 15.39
N SER A 327 32.82 4.85 15.33
CA SER A 327 31.68 4.30 16.07
C SER A 327 30.35 4.73 15.46
N ALA A 328 29.30 3.96 15.74
CA ALA A 328 27.92 4.29 15.44
C ALA A 328 27.08 4.09 16.71
N ASP A 329 26.33 5.11 17.12
CA ASP A 329 25.45 5.08 18.28
C ASP A 329 24.00 5.34 17.87
N TRP A 330 23.18 4.30 17.95
CA TRP A 330 21.76 4.37 17.59
C TRP A 330 20.94 5.26 18.53
N GLN A 331 21.36 5.43 19.79
CA GLN A 331 20.60 6.21 20.78
C GLN A 331 20.63 7.71 20.46
N SER A 332 21.80 8.21 20.08
CA SER A 332 22.01 9.59 19.64
C SER A 332 21.78 9.78 18.13
N GLY A 333 21.83 8.69 17.35
CA GLY A 333 21.81 8.74 15.90
C GLY A 333 23.15 9.17 15.30
N GLU A 334 24.23 9.06 16.07
CA GLU A 334 25.53 9.63 15.77
C GLU A 334 26.47 8.61 15.15
N VAL A 335 27.17 9.00 14.08
CA VAL A 335 28.27 8.23 13.50
C VAL A 335 29.54 9.08 13.53
N GLU A 336 30.55 8.57 14.20
CA GLU A 336 31.88 9.17 14.24
C GLU A 336 32.78 8.54 13.17
N TYR A 337 33.54 9.38 12.46
CA TYR A 337 34.48 8.95 11.43
C TYR A 337 35.72 9.85 11.40
N PHE A 338 36.78 9.41 10.73
CA PHE A 338 37.96 10.23 10.50
C PHE A 338 38.58 9.96 9.12
N VAL A 339 39.30 10.97 8.62
CA VAL A 339 40.04 10.88 7.35
C VAL A 339 41.38 10.18 7.58
N ALA A 340 41.66 9.19 6.73
CA ALA A 340 42.91 8.42 6.71
C ALA A 340 43.63 8.45 5.34
N GLY A 341 42.92 8.84 4.28
CA GLY A 341 43.40 8.84 2.90
C GLY A 341 44.12 10.12 2.47
N PRO A 342 44.75 10.09 1.29
CA PRO A 342 45.44 11.26 0.71
C PRO A 342 44.45 12.28 0.12
N SER A 343 44.94 13.51 -0.10
CA SER A 343 44.21 14.54 -0.87
C SER A 343 43.81 14.02 -2.26
N GLY A 344 42.60 14.36 -2.68
CA GLY A 344 41.95 13.86 -3.90
C GLY A 344 41.20 12.54 -3.71
N GLY A 345 41.25 11.95 -2.51
CA GLY A 345 40.43 10.80 -2.13
C GLY A 345 38.97 11.16 -1.90
N GLU A 346 38.10 10.17 -2.07
CA GLU A 346 36.66 10.28 -1.86
C GLU A 346 36.16 8.95 -1.30
N SER A 347 35.24 9.01 -0.34
CA SER A 347 34.51 7.84 0.19
C SER A 347 33.05 8.19 0.45
N GLU A 348 32.18 7.19 0.44
CA GLU A 348 30.82 7.31 0.93
C GLU A 348 30.70 6.59 2.27
N LEU A 349 30.09 7.26 3.26
CA LEU A 349 29.66 6.63 4.48
C LEU A 349 28.20 6.23 4.32
N LEU A 350 27.93 4.93 4.43
CA LEU A 350 26.59 4.37 4.32
C LEU A 350 26.07 4.10 5.71
N LEU A 351 24.98 4.76 6.08
CA LEU A 351 24.33 4.65 7.37
C LEU A 351 23.01 3.90 7.17
N SER A 352 22.91 2.69 7.71
CA SER A 352 21.68 1.88 7.71
C SER A 352 21.09 1.88 9.12
N PHE A 353 19.83 2.26 9.29
CA PHE A 353 19.20 2.30 10.60
C PHE A 353 17.74 1.90 10.56
N ARG A 354 17.22 1.45 11.70
CA ARG A 354 15.82 1.04 11.86
C ARG A 354 15.11 1.92 12.88
N PRO A 355 14.05 2.64 12.51
CA PRO A 355 13.17 3.32 13.47
C PRO A 355 12.46 2.34 14.42
N GLU A 356 12.09 2.77 15.62
CA GLU A 356 11.43 1.90 16.61
C GLU A 356 10.02 1.44 16.21
N ASP A 357 9.30 2.23 15.42
CA ASP A 357 7.88 2.01 15.07
C ASP A 357 7.69 1.12 13.83
N THR A 358 8.76 0.61 13.23
CA THR A 358 8.69 -0.21 12.03
C THR A 358 9.82 -1.24 11.95
N TYR A 359 9.60 -2.30 11.15
CA TYR A 359 10.65 -3.25 10.79
C TYR A 359 11.55 -2.73 9.65
N ARG A 360 11.11 -1.67 8.96
CA ARG A 360 11.73 -1.15 7.74
C ARG A 360 13.02 -0.40 8.06
N TRP A 361 14.10 -0.82 7.41
CA TRP A 361 15.40 -0.16 7.47
C TRP A 361 15.45 1.01 6.49
N VAL A 362 16.15 2.06 6.90
CA VAL A 362 16.39 3.26 6.13
C VAL A 362 17.89 3.40 5.91
N ARG A 363 18.30 3.62 4.67
CA ARG A 363 19.68 3.92 4.30
C ARG A 363 19.84 5.38 3.91
N LYS A 364 20.90 6.01 4.41
CA LYS A 364 21.36 7.35 4.02
C LYS A 364 22.86 7.31 3.75
N GLN A 365 23.33 8.22 2.91
CA GLN A 365 24.74 8.31 2.55
C GLN A 365 25.28 9.71 2.82
N LEU A 366 26.51 9.78 3.33
CA LEU A 366 27.32 10.98 3.40
C LEU A 366 28.49 10.83 2.43
N ARG A 367 28.65 11.79 1.52
CA ARG A 367 29.83 11.85 0.65
C ARG A 367 30.96 12.61 1.35
N VAL A 368 32.13 11.99 1.50
CA VAL A 368 33.29 12.60 2.16
C VAL A 368 34.40 12.82 1.13
N ILE A 369 34.80 14.09 0.95
CA ILE A 369 35.85 14.51 0.02
C ILE A 369 37.10 14.91 0.81
N ILE A 370 38.24 14.32 0.45
CA ILE A 370 39.53 14.61 1.07
C ILE A 370 40.28 15.63 0.21
N ARG A 371 40.54 16.83 0.76
CA ARG A 371 41.19 17.94 0.05
C ARG A 371 42.65 18.17 0.44
#